data_AF-A0A8J3E672-F1
#
_entry.id   AF-A0A8J3E672-F1
#
_cell.length_a   1.000
_cell.length_b   1.000
_cell.length_c   1.000
_cell.angle_alpha   90.00
_cell.angle_beta   90.00
_cell.angle_gamma   90.00
#
_symmetry.space_group_name_H-M   'P 1'
#
loop_
_entity.id
_entity.type
_entity.pdbx_description
1 polymer ?
#
loop_
_entity_poly.entity_id
_entity_poly.type
_entity_poly.pdbx_seq_one_letter_code
_entity_poly.pdbx_strand_id
1 'polypeptide(L)'
;MRVLLNLLFVVAVVVAVLVFFPFSMLVLLGVLLLMLYFLPSYIAFKKQHPSAIIIFIVNLLLGFTFIVWLICLILAIAYQPRTIIVEKHHYHGV
;
A
#
# COMPACT_ATOMS: atom_id res chain seq x y z
N MET A 1 -13.32 19.92 48.07
CA MET A 1 -13.49 20.37 46.66
C MET A 1 -12.22 20.18 45.82
N ARG A 2 -11.04 20.63 46.27
CA ARG A 2 -9.77 20.46 45.53
C ARG A 2 -9.39 19.00 45.21
N VAL A 3 -9.58 18.08 46.16
CA VAL A 3 -9.30 16.63 45.97
C VAL A 3 -10.19 16.00 44.89
N LEU A 4 -11.47 16.34 44.86
CA LEU A 4 -12.41 15.84 43.85
C LEU A 4 -12.01 16.32 42.44
N LEU A 5 -11.62 17.59 42.31
CA LEU A 5 -11.16 18.16 41.04
C LEU A 5 -9.89 17.44 40.54
N ASN A 6 -8.91 17.23 41.42
CA ASN A 6 -7.69 16.51 41.07
C ASN A 6 -7.99 15.07 40.66
N LEU A 7 -8.91 14.39 41.36
CA LEU A 7 -9.32 13.03 41.03
C LEU A 7 -9.99 12.96 39.64
N LEU A 8 -10.92 13.87 39.35
CA LEU A 8 -11.58 13.95 38.05
C LEU A 8 -10.58 14.24 36.92
N PHE A 9 -9.63 15.13 37.15
CA PHE A 9 -8.57 15.43 36.19
C PHE A 9 -7.71 14.18 35.92
N VAL A 10 -7.27 13.48 36.96
CA VAL A 10 -6.48 12.26 36.82
C VAL A 10 -7.26 11.18 36.07
N VAL A 11 -8.54 10.97 36.41
CA VAL A 11 -9.39 10.00 35.71
C VAL A 11 -9.55 10.38 34.23
N ALA A 12 -9.80 11.65 33.91
CA ALA A 12 -9.91 12.12 32.54
C ALA A 12 -8.60 11.90 31.75
N VAL A 13 -7.45 12.19 32.36
CA VAL A 13 -6.13 11.95 31.75
C VAL A 13 -5.90 10.45 31.53
N VAL A 14 -6.21 9.61 32.51
CA VAL A 14 -6.07 8.15 32.38
C VAL A 14 -6.95 7.63 31.25
N VAL A 15 -8.22 8.02 31.20
CA VAL A 15 -9.13 7.63 30.11
C VAL A 15 -8.61 8.12 28.76
N ALA A 16 -8.14 9.36 28.66
CA ALA A 16 -7.58 9.90 27.42
C ALA A 16 -6.36 9.07 26.95
N VAL A 17 -5.45 8.70 27.86
CA VAL A 17 -4.28 7.87 27.53
C VAL A 17 -4.71 6.46 27.10
N LEU A 18 -5.65 5.86 27.82
CA LEU A 18 -6.17 4.52 27.51
C LEU A 18 -6.88 4.46 26.14
N VAL A 19 -7.47 5.56 25.68
CA VAL A 19 -8.13 5.64 24.37
C VAL A 19 -7.15 6.04 23.26
N PHE A 20 -6.25 6.99 23.53
CA PHE A 20 -5.32 7.52 22.53
C PHE A 20 -4.30 6.47 22.06
N PHE A 21 -3.77 5.67 22.99
CA PHE A 21 -2.76 4.65 22.68
C PHE A 21 -3.26 3.54 21.73
N PRO A 22 -4.40 2.86 21.97
CA PRO A 22 -4.91 1.86 21.04
C PRO A 22 -5.40 2.49 19.73
N PHE A 23 -5.93 3.72 19.77
CA PHE A 23 -6.36 4.42 18.56
C PHE A 23 -5.17 4.71 17.63
N SER A 24 -4.04 5.16 18.18
CA SER A 24 -2.84 5.41 17.38
C SER A 24 -2.26 4.12 16.78
N MET A 25 -2.27 3.02 17.53
CA MET A 25 -1.86 1.71 17.01
C MET A 25 -2.79 1.20 15.90
N LEU A 26 -4.11 1.37 16.06
CA LEU A 26 -5.09 1.00 15.05
C LEU A 26 -4.89 1.78 13.76
N VAL A 27 -4.65 3.10 13.85
CA VAL A 27 -4.35 3.95 12.69
C VAL A 27 -3.07 3.48 11.99
N LEU A 28 -2.02 3.20 12.75
CA LEU A 28 -0.76 2.70 12.18
C LEU A 28 -0.95 1.38 11.44
N LEU A 29 -1.67 0.43 12.04
CA LEU A 29 -1.99 -0.86 11.42
C LEU A 29 -2.84 -0.67 10.16
N GLY A 30 -3.84 0.22 10.19
CA GLY A 30 -4.67 0.55 9.05
C GLY A 30 -3.87 1.11 7.87
N VAL A 31 -2.93 2.02 8.13
CA VAL A 31 -2.03 2.57 7.10
C VAL A 31 -1.14 1.48 6.49
N LEU A 32 -0.58 0.59 7.33
CA LEU A 32 0.27 -0.50 6.85
C LEU A 32 -0.51 -1.48 5.95
N LEU A 33 -1.72 -1.86 6.37
CA LEU A 33 -2.60 -2.72 5.57
C LEU A 33 -3.01 -2.05 4.25
N LEU A 34 -3.28 -0.74 4.27
CA LEU A 34 -3.60 0.01 3.06
C LEU A 34 -2.42 0.04 2.08
N MET A 35 -1.20 0.24 2.57
CA MET A 35 0.01 0.15 1.74
C MET A 35 0.18 -1.23 1.12
N LEU A 36 -0.05 -2.30 1.91
CA LEU A 36 0.01 -3.68 1.41
C LEU A 36 -1.09 -3.96 0.38
N TYR A 37 -2.30 -3.42 0.59
CA TYR A 37 -3.41 -3.55 -0.33
C TYR A 37 -3.09 -2.98 -1.72
N PHE A 38 -2.41 -1.84 -1.78
CA PHE A 38 -2.00 -1.20 -3.05
C PHE A 38 -0.67 -1.71 -3.62
N LEU A 39 -0.03 -2.68 -2.98
CA LEU A 39 1.23 -3.28 -3.43
C LEU A 39 1.20 -3.79 -4.89
N PRO A 40 0.21 -4.59 -5.34
CA PRO A 40 0.15 -5.06 -6.73
C PRO A 40 0.05 -3.90 -7.74
N SER A 41 -0.73 -2.87 -7.43
CA SER A 41 -0.84 -1.68 -8.29
C SER A 41 0.48 -0.91 -8.34
N TYR A 42 1.14 -0.72 -7.20
CA TYR A 42 2.45 -0.06 -7.13
C TYR A 42 3.51 -0.77 -7.99
N ILE A 43 3.56 -2.11 -7.94
CA ILE A 43 4.49 -2.91 -8.76
C ILE A 43 4.17 -2.73 -10.25
N ALA A 44 2.89 -2.75 -10.64
CA ALA A 44 2.48 -2.56 -12.03
C ALA A 44 2.91 -1.19 -12.58
N PHE A 45 2.76 -0.12 -11.81
CA PHE A 45 3.23 1.22 -12.18
C PHE A 45 4.75 1.30 -12.24
N LYS A 46 5.46 0.71 -11.27
CA LYS A 46 6.94 0.70 -11.25
C LYS A 46 7.53 0.03 -12.50
N LYS A 47 6.87 -1.01 -13.00
CA LYS A 47 7.29 -1.72 -14.22
C LYS A 47 6.79 -1.08 -15.52
N GLN A 48 6.09 0.05 -15.46
CA GLN A 48 5.46 0.70 -16.62
C GLN A 48 4.58 -0.27 -17.42
N HIS A 49 3.84 -1.15 -16.70
CA HIS A 49 2.95 -2.10 -17.33
C HIS A 49 1.89 -1.33 -18.16
N PRO A 50 1.64 -1.68 -19.44
CA PRO A 50 0.70 -0.95 -20.29
C PRO A 50 -0.71 -0.92 -19.68
N SER A 51 -1.13 -2.04 -19.09
CA SER A 51 -2.37 -2.17 -18.32
C SER A 51 -2.28 -1.82 -16.83
N ALA A 52 -1.29 -1.03 -16.37
CA ALA A 52 -1.15 -0.70 -14.95
C ALA A 52 -2.41 -0.02 -14.37
N ILE A 53 -3.06 0.84 -15.15
CA ILE A 53 -4.32 1.50 -14.76
C ILE A 53 -5.44 0.47 -14.56
N ILE A 54 -5.51 -0.54 -15.42
CA ILE A 54 -6.52 -1.61 -15.31
C ILE A 54 -6.27 -2.43 -14.04
N ILE A 55 -5.00 -2.81 -13.78
CA ILE A 55 -4.61 -3.51 -12.56
C ILE A 55 -4.96 -2.68 -11.32
N PHE A 56 -4.77 -1.35 -11.37
CA PHE A 56 -5.16 -0.45 -10.29
C PHE A 56 -6.67 -0.42 -10.05
N ILE A 57 -7.48 -0.26 -11.11
CA ILE A 57 -8.95 -0.22 -10.99
C ILE A 57 -9.49 -1.56 -10.47
N VAL A 58 -9.01 -2.68 -11.01
CA VAL A 58 -9.42 -4.02 -10.55
C VAL A 58 -9.00 -4.25 -9.10
N ASN A 59 -7.78 -3.87 -8.72
CA ASN A 59 -7.33 -3.97 -7.33
C ASN A 59 -8.14 -3.07 -6.39
N LEU A 60 -8.53 -1.86 -6.82
CA LEU A 60 -9.33 -0.93 -6.01
C LEU A 60 -10.76 -1.42 -5.77
N LEU A 61 -11.40 -1.99 -6.79
CA LEU A 61 -12.80 -2.40 -6.72
C LEU A 61 -12.99 -3.83 -6.20
N LEU A 62 -12.09 -4.75 -6.58
CA LEU A 62 -12.22 -6.19 -6.35
C LEU A 62 -11.06 -6.79 -5.55
N GLY A 63 -10.01 -6.01 -5.24
CA GLY A 63 -8.87 -6.48 -4.45
C GLY A 63 -9.19 -6.78 -2.99
N PHE A 64 -10.41 -6.46 -2.53
CA PHE A 64 -10.89 -6.96 -1.23
C PHE A 64 -11.02 -8.49 -1.21
N THR A 65 -11.15 -9.11 -2.38
CA THR A 65 -11.08 -10.57 -2.50
C THR A 65 -9.61 -10.99 -2.58
N PHE A 66 -9.16 -11.82 -1.64
CA PHE A 66 -7.78 -12.29 -1.57
C PHE A 66 -7.31 -12.93 -2.90
N ILE A 67 -8.23 -13.59 -3.60
CA ILE A 67 -7.98 -14.23 -4.91
C ILE A 67 -7.66 -13.17 -5.98
N VAL A 68 -8.48 -12.12 -6.14
CA VAL A 68 -8.24 -11.09 -7.15
C VAL A 68 -6.98 -10.29 -6.82
N TRP A 69 -6.74 -10.01 -5.55
CA TRP A 69 -5.52 -9.36 -5.10
C TRP A 69 -4.26 -10.15 -5.50
N LEU A 70 -4.26 -11.48 -5.27
CA LEU A 70 -3.18 -12.36 -5.69
C LEU A 70 -3.01 -12.41 -7.21
N ILE A 71 -4.09 -12.50 -7.97
CA ILE A 71 -4.03 -12.48 -9.44
C ILE A 71 -3.41 -11.17 -9.93
N CYS A 72 -3.83 -10.02 -9.38
CA CYS A 72 -3.26 -8.72 -9.71
C CYS A 72 -1.77 -8.64 -9.36
N LEU A 73 -1.36 -9.21 -8.24
CA LEU A 73 0.04 -9.28 -7.81
C LEU A 73 0.87 -10.13 -8.78
N ILE A 74 0.39 -11.32 -9.13
CA ILE A 74 1.05 -12.20 -10.08
C ILE A 74 1.18 -11.51 -11.45
N LEU A 75 0.12 -10.86 -11.93
CA LEU A 75 0.14 -10.14 -13.21
C LEU A 75 1.15 -8.98 -13.20
N ALA A 76 1.18 -8.21 -12.11
CA ALA A 76 2.13 -7.12 -11.93
C ALA A 76 3.58 -7.63 -11.86
N ILE A 77 3.84 -8.75 -11.19
CA ILE A 77 5.19 -9.32 -11.05
C ILE A 77 5.63 -10.04 -12.33
N ALA A 78 4.74 -10.76 -13.02
CA ALA A 78 5.08 -11.55 -14.21
C ALA A 78 5.49 -10.68 -15.40
N TYR A 79 5.00 -9.44 -15.48
CA TYR A 79 5.35 -8.53 -16.57
C TYR A 79 6.84 -8.18 -16.58
N GLN A 80 7.46 -8.30 -17.75
CA GLN A 80 8.84 -7.92 -18.02
C GLN A 80 8.84 -6.89 -19.16
N PRO A 81 9.34 -5.67 -18.94
CA PRO A 81 9.45 -4.69 -20.01
C PRO A 81 10.45 -5.20 -21.05
N ARG A 82 10.08 -5.12 -22.33
CA ARG A 82 10.96 -5.51 -23.44
C ARG A 82 12.20 -4.60 -23.42
N THR A 83 13.34 -5.14 -23.03
CA THR A 83 14.62 -4.49 -23.28
C THR A 83 14.93 -4.68 -24.75
N ILE A 84 14.75 -3.61 -25.53
CA ILE A 84 15.35 -3.54 -26.87
C ILE A 84 16.86 -3.55 -26.66
N ILE A 85 17.47 -4.74 -26.78
CA ILE A 85 18.91 -4.85 -26.97
C ILE A 85 19.12 -4.22 -28.35
N VAL A 86 19.50 -2.94 -28.36
CA VAL A 86 20.02 -2.31 -29.58
C VAL A 86 21.33 -3.03 -29.83
N GLU A 87 21.24 -4.14 -30.56
CA GLU A 87 22.40 -4.79 -31.13
C GLU A 87 23.10 -3.71 -31.94
N LYS A 88 24.26 -3.26 -31.46
CA LYS A 88 25.17 -2.42 -32.23
C LYS A 88 25.62 -3.26 -33.42
N HIS A 89 24.78 -3.39 -34.44
CA HIS A 89 25.21 -3.92 -35.71
C HIS A 89 26.21 -2.91 -36.25
N HIS A 90 27.47 -3.26 -36.10
CA HIS A 90 28.61 -2.54 -36.66
C HIS A 90 28.35 -2.37 -38.16
N TYR A 91 27.96 -1.16 -38.55
CA TYR A 91 27.93 -0.73 -39.94
C TYR A 91 29.37 -0.77 -40.47
N HIS A 92 29.75 -1.89 -41.09
CA HIS A 92 30.88 -1.89 -42.02
C HIS A 92 30.38 -1.18 -43.29
N GLY A 93 30.65 0.12 -43.37
CA GLY A 93 30.55 0.88 -44.61
C GLY A 93 31.43 0.21 -45.66
N VAL A 94 30.78 -0.22 -46.72
CA VAL A 94 31.38 -0.62 -48.01
C VAL A 94 31.64 0.63 -48.83
#